data_AF-B8IWT2-F1
#
_entry.id   AF-B8IWT2-F1
#
_cell.length_a   1.000
_cell.length_b   1.000
_cell.length_c   1.000
_cell.angle_alpha   90.00
_cell.angle_beta   90.00
_cell.angle_gamma   90.00
#
_symmetry.space_group_name_H-M   'P 1'
#
loop_
_entity.id
_entity.type
_entity.pdbx_description
1 polymer ?
#
loop_
_entity_poly.entity_id
_entity_poly.type
_entity_poly.pdbx_seq_one_letter_code
_entity_poly.pdbx_strand_id
1 'polypeptide(L)' 'MRSSITFRGRGSASLMGDRIILHVCPLCSQRNIAVVAPQGRCAWCDYVPDPRDVETTGNEAD' A
#
# COMPACT_ATOMS: atom_id res chain seq x y z
N MET A 1 -3.45 10.61 -11.20
CA MET A 1 -2.64 9.42 -11.55
C MET A 1 -2.70 8.45 -10.38
N ARG A 2 -3.02 7.18 -10.63
CA ARG A 2 -3.03 6.14 -9.61
C ARG A 2 -1.99 5.10 -10.02
N SER A 3 -1.01 4.85 -9.16
CA SER A 3 0.03 3.86 -9.43
C SER A 3 -0.11 2.70 -8.47
N SER A 4 0.00 1.48 -8.98
CA SER A 4 0.10 0.28 -8.15
C SER A 4 1.50 0.22 -7.54
N ILE A 5 1.57 -0.03 -6.23
CA ILE A 5 2.82 -0.13 -5.49
C ILE A 5 2.84 -1.38 -4.61
N THR A 6 4.05 -1.84 -4.31
CA THR A 6 4.35 -2.91 -3.37
C THR A 6 5.42 -2.45 -2.38
N PHE A 7 5.71 -3.26 -1.37
CA PHE A 7 6.71 -2.96 -0.34
C PHE A 7 7.78 -4.05 -0.34
N ARG A 8 8.90 -3.82 -1.04
CA ARG A 8 9.94 -4.83 -1.29
C ARG A 8 9.38 -6.15 -1.81
N GLY A 9 8.58 -6.08 -2.87
CA GLY A 9 7.87 -7.22 -3.46
C GLY A 9 6.78 -7.86 -2.60
N ARG A 10 6.39 -7.27 -1.46
CA ARG A 10 5.35 -7.78 -0.56
C ARG A 10 4.19 -6.81 -0.39
N GLY A 11 3.01 -7.36 -0.13
CA GLY A 11 1.79 -6.59 0.05
C GLY A 11 1.38 -5.87 -1.24
N SER A 12 0.29 -5.12 -1.13
CA SER A 12 -0.29 -4.38 -2.26
C SER A 12 -0.88 -3.08 -1.77
N ALA A 13 -0.56 -2.00 -2.45
CA ALA A 13 -1.14 -0.70 -2.21
C ALA A 13 -1.32 0.08 -3.52
N SER A 14 -2.06 1.17 -3.45
CA SER A 14 -2.09 2.17 -4.53
C SER A 14 -1.60 3.49 -4.01
N LEU A 15 -0.85 4.21 -4.84
CA LEU A 15 -0.48 5.59 -4.61
C LEU A 15 -1.49 6.51 -5.33
N MET A 16 -2.13 7.40 -4.58
CA MET A 16 -3.06 8.41 -5.09
C MET A 16 -2.57 9.79 -4.64
N GLY A 17 -1.84 10.48 -5.51
CA GLY A 17 -1.07 11.67 -5.12
C GLY A 17 0.11 11.27 -4.22
N ASP A 18 0.17 11.82 -3.01
CA ASP A 18 1.12 11.47 -1.95
C ASP A 18 0.58 10.40 -0.99
N ARG A 19 -0.67 9.95 -1.18
CA ARG A 19 -1.37 9.09 -0.24
C ARG A 19 -1.26 7.62 -0.61
N ILE A 20 -0.82 6.81 0.34
CA ILE A 20 -0.81 5.35 0.23
C ILE A 20 -2.18 4.80 0.67
N ILE A 21 -2.82 4.04 -0.21
CA ILE A 21 -3.99 3.22 0.09
C ILE A 21 -3.51 1.77 0.24
N LEU A 22 -3.37 1.30 1.49
CA LEU A 22 -2.82 -0.01 1.81
C LEU A 22 -3.89 -1.11 1.71
N HIS A 23 -3.86 -1.92 0.65
CA HIS A 23 -4.85 -3.00 0.40
C HIS A 23 -4.48 -4.31 1.07
N VAL A 24 -3.20 -4.71 1.03
CA VAL A 24 -2.68 -5.93 1.66
C VAL A 24 -1.41 -5.58 2.41
N CYS A 25 -1.36 -5.93 3.70
CA CYS A 25 -0.23 -5.65 4.55
C CYS A 25 0.99 -6.52 4.15
N PRO A 26 2.19 -5.94 3.93
CA PRO A 26 3.39 -6.71 3.62
C PRO A 26 3.93 -7.52 4.81
N LEU A 27 3.50 -7.19 6.04
CA LEU A 27 3.96 -7.83 7.27
C LEU A 27 3.10 -9.03 7.68
N CYS A 28 1.78 -8.83 7.78
CA CYS A 28 0.86 -9.88 8.23
C CYS A 28 0.04 -10.53 7.09
N SER A 29 0.24 -10.10 5.84
CA SER A 29 -0.45 -10.60 4.64
C SER A 29 -1.97 -10.47 4.65
N GLN A 30 -2.55 -9.77 5.64
CA GLN A 30 -3.99 -9.55 5.70
C GLN A 30 -4.44 -8.48 4.71
N ARG A 31 -5.62 -8.71 4.13
CA ARG A 31 -6.34 -7.66 3.39
C ARG A 31 -6.84 -6.62 4.39
N ASN A 32 -6.61 -5.36 4.09
CA ASN A 32 -6.93 -4.27 4.98
C ASN A 32 -8.42 -3.94 4.92
N ILE A 33 -8.92 -3.32 5.99
CA ILE A 33 -10.30 -2.83 6.06
C ILE A 33 -10.41 -1.59 5.15
N ALA A 34 -11.43 -1.55 4.29
CA ALA A 34 -11.58 -0.49 3.28
C ALA A 34 -11.55 0.94 3.85
N VAL A 35 -12.10 1.16 5.06
CA VAL A 35 -12.09 2.48 5.73
C VAL A 35 -10.75 2.85 6.37
N VAL A 36 -9.89 1.85 6.63
CA VAL A 36 -8.55 2.04 7.22
C VAL A 36 -7.48 2.09 6.13
N ALA A 37 -7.67 1.41 4.99
CA ALA A 37 -6.71 1.36 3.88
C ALA A 37 -6.19 2.75 3.45
N PRO A 38 -7.03 3.80 3.30
CA PRO A 38 -6.56 5.14 2.94
C PRO A 38 -5.74 5.82 4.04
N GLN A 39 -5.71 5.31 5.27
CA GLN A 39 -4.89 5.88 6.35
C GLN A 39 -3.42 5.44 6.24
N GLY A 40 -3.08 4.61 5.24
CA GLY A 40 -1.71 4.14 5.05
C GLY A 40 -1.20 3.28 6.20
N ARG A 41 -2.08 2.57 6.91
CA ARG A 41 -1.72 1.67 8.00
C ARG A 41 -2.54 0.39 7.98
N CYS A 42 -2.00 -0.70 8.53
CA CYS A 42 -2.71 -1.96 8.67
C CYS A 42 -3.65 -1.94 9.88
N ALA A 43 -4.92 -2.27 9.69
CA ALA A 43 -5.89 -2.38 10.80
C ALA A 43 -5.63 -3.55 11.77
N TRP A 44 -4.76 -4.49 11.40
CA TRP A 44 -4.57 -5.76 12.11
C TRP A 44 -3.31 -5.82 12.97
N CYS A 45 -2.23 -5.18 12.50
CA CYS A 45 -0.93 -5.22 13.17
C CYS A 45 -0.28 -3.83 13.32
N ASP A 46 -1.04 -2.77 13.03
CA ASP A 46 -0.58 -1.38 13.09
C ASP A 46 0.65 -1.06 12.23
N TYR A 47 1.00 -1.92 11.27
CA TYR A 47 2.08 -1.65 10.33
C TYR A 47 1.82 -0.35 9.55
N VAL A 48 2.81 0.54 9.57
CA VAL A 48 2.87 1.77 8.75
C VAL A 48 4.01 1.61 7.75
N PRO A 49 3.77 1.78 6.43
CA PRO A 49 4.80 1.68 5.43
C PRO A 49 5.88 2.75 5.57
N ASP A 50 7.13 2.34 5.37
CA ASP A 50 8.25 3.24 5.16
C ASP A 50 8.33 3.60 3.66
N PRO A 51 8.36 4.89 3.28
CA PRO A 51 8.51 5.31 1.89
C PRO A 51 9.72 4.69 1.17
N ARG A 52 10.78 4.34 1.90
CA ARG A 52 11.98 3.71 1.35
C ARG A 52 11.76 2.27 0.86
N ASP A 53 10.68 1.63 1.31
CA ASP A 53 10.32 0.27 0.92
C ASP A 53 9.38 0.24 -0.29
N VAL A 54 8.86 1.40 -0.72
CA VAL A 54 7.87 1.51 -1.79
C VAL A 54 8.50 1.26 -3.16
N GLU A 55 7.89 0.33 -3.89
CA GLU A 55 8.27 -0.02 -5.26
C GLU A 55 7.02 0.08 -6.16
N THR A 56 7.12 0.79 -7.29
CA THR A 56 6.03 0.84 -8.28
C THR A 56 5.99 -0.45 -9.10
N THR A 57 4.83 -1.11 -9.16
CA THR A 57 4.66 -2.41 -9.84
C THR A 57 4.27 -2.28 -11.32
N GLY A 58 4.53 -1.13 -11.94
CA GLY A 58 4.17 -0.82 -13.32
C GLY A 58 3.26 0.40 -13.41
N ASN A 59 3.68 1.38 -14.21
CA ASN A 59 2.83 2.52 -14.56
C ASN A 59 1.77 2.05 -15.55
N GLU A 60 0.50 2.08 -15.17
CA GLU A 60 -0.57 2.28 -16.15
C GLU A 60 -0.49 3.74 -16.57
N ALA A 61 0.34 4.02 -17.59
CA ALA A 61 0.09 5.14 -18.46
C ALA A 61 -1.23 4.83 -19.20
N ASP A 62 -2.15 5.78 -19.10
CA ASP A 62 -3.42 5.87 -19.86
C ASP A 62 -3.36 5.24 -21.25
#